data_AF-A0A8T1TQF7-F1
#
_entry.id   AF-A0A8T1TQF7-F1
#
_cell.length_a   1.000
_cell.length_b   1.000
_cell.length_c   1.000
_cell.angle_alpha   90.00
_cell.angle_beta   90.00
_cell.angle_gamma   90.00
#
_symmetry.space_group_name_H-M   'P 1'
#
loop_
_entity.id
_entity.type
_entity.pdbx_description
1 polymer ?
#
loop_
_entity_poly.entity_id
_entity_poly.type
_entity_poly.pdbx_seq_one_letter_code
_entity_poly.pdbx_strand_id
1 'polypeptide(L)'
;MEFTNKDLYYLLFTELSPNQARCNTCINVFKSGNGYTNQVHHLLKRHPDYQELAAAVFRKDRMPVSFCERPLVRKNAKMEPISAATLQKYLDALYGLVREVTATTLPDKFGIVLDALTT
;
A
#
# COMPACT_ATOMS: atom_id res chain seq x y z
N MET A 1 -12.31 1.45 7.14
CA MET A 1 -12.07 1.38 5.69
C MET A 1 -12.65 0.05 5.23
N GLU A 2 -13.57 0.04 4.28
CA GLU A 2 -14.13 -1.22 3.76
C GLU A 2 -13.41 -1.60 2.47
N PHE A 3 -12.78 -2.79 2.46
CA PHE A 3 -12.10 -3.32 1.29
C PHE A 3 -13.06 -4.17 0.47
N THR A 4 -13.09 -3.99 -0.85
CA THR A 4 -13.84 -4.90 -1.72
C THR A 4 -13.11 -6.25 -1.84
N ASN A 5 -13.79 -7.30 -2.28
CA ASN A 5 -13.17 -8.61 -2.50
C ASN A 5 -11.98 -8.53 -3.48
N LYS A 6 -12.05 -7.61 -4.44
CA LYS A 6 -10.97 -7.34 -5.40
C LYS A 6 -9.77 -6.66 -4.72
N ASP A 7 -10.01 -5.71 -3.82
CA ASP A 7 -8.94 -5.07 -3.05
C ASP A 7 -8.23 -6.07 -2.14
N LEU A 8 -9.00 -6.91 -1.43
CA LEU A 8 -8.46 -7.98 -0.59
C LEU A 8 -7.59 -8.98 -1.39
N TYR A 9 -8.01 -9.31 -2.60
CA TYR A 9 -7.22 -10.15 -3.49
C TYR A 9 -5.85 -9.52 -3.79
N TYR A 10 -5.82 -8.27 -4.26
CA TYR A 10 -4.54 -7.63 -4.62
C TYR A 10 -3.65 -7.34 -3.42
N LEU A 11 -4.21 -7.12 -2.23
CA LEU A 11 -3.44 -6.84 -1.02
C LEU A 11 -2.87 -8.12 -0.38
N LEU A 12 -3.61 -9.23 -0.40
CA LEU A 12 -3.29 -10.41 0.40
C LEU A 12 -2.92 -11.65 -0.41
N PHE A 13 -2.93 -11.56 -1.74
CA PHE A 13 -2.59 -12.67 -2.63
C PHE A 13 -1.59 -12.26 -3.70
N THR A 14 -0.78 -13.22 -4.14
CA THR A 14 0.10 -13.10 -5.31
C THR A 14 -0.41 -14.01 -6.42
N GLU A 15 -0.63 -13.45 -7.61
CA GLU A 15 -0.97 -14.22 -8.81
C GLU A 15 0.26 -14.98 -9.32
N LEU A 16 0.13 -16.29 -9.54
CA LEU A 16 1.22 -17.15 -10.01
C LEU A 16 1.11 -17.46 -11.49
N SER A 17 -0.11 -17.64 -11.97
CA SER A 17 -0.45 -17.91 -13.36
C SER A 17 -1.89 -17.47 -13.62
N PRO A 18 -2.34 -17.42 -14.88
CA PRO A 18 -3.76 -17.29 -15.16
C PRO A 18 -4.54 -18.35 -14.36
N ASN A 19 -5.53 -17.92 -13.60
CA ASN A 19 -6.35 -18.78 -12.74
C ASN A 19 -5.61 -19.47 -11.57
N GLN A 20 -4.46 -18.97 -11.13
CA GLN A 20 -3.81 -19.45 -9.90
C GLN A 20 -3.29 -18.30 -9.03
N ALA A 21 -3.66 -18.30 -7.76
CA ALA A 21 -3.24 -17.30 -6.78
C ALA A 21 -2.76 -17.95 -5.48
N ARG A 22 -1.76 -17.35 -4.85
CA ARG A 22 -1.18 -17.77 -3.57
C ARG A 22 -1.58 -16.79 -2.48
N CYS A 23 -2.00 -17.28 -1.33
CA CYS A 23 -2.17 -16.44 -0.14
C CYS A 23 -0.80 -16.01 0.41
N ASN A 24 -0.62 -14.72 0.67
CA ASN A 24 0.65 -14.18 1.17
C ASN A 24 0.89 -14.51 2.65
N THR A 25 -0.18 -14.79 3.40
CA THR A 25 -0.10 -15.11 4.84
C THR A 25 0.22 -16.58 5.09
N CYS A 26 -0.45 -17.50 4.38
CA CYS A 26 -0.31 -18.95 4.63
C CYS A 26 0.26 -19.76 3.46
N ILE A 27 0.65 -19.10 2.37
CA ILE A 27 1.30 -19.72 1.20
C ILE A 27 0.42 -20.72 0.43
N ASN A 28 -0.82 -20.99 0.88
CA ASN A 28 -1.75 -21.86 0.18
C ASN A 28 -2.07 -21.33 -1.22
N VAL A 29 -2.07 -22.23 -2.20
CA VAL A 29 -2.33 -21.94 -3.60
C VAL A 29 -3.75 -22.35 -3.96
N PHE A 30 -4.47 -21.45 -4.61
CA PHE A 30 -5.86 -21.61 -5.01
C PHE A 30 -5.99 -21.45 -6.51
N LYS A 31 -6.95 -22.17 -7.09
CA LYS A 31 -7.40 -21.88 -8.46
C LYS A 31 -8.28 -20.64 -8.42
N SER A 32 -7.91 -19.58 -9.13
CA SER A 32 -8.77 -18.41 -9.36
C SER A 32 -9.79 -18.77 -10.45
N GLY A 33 -11.08 -18.68 -10.14
CA GLY A 33 -12.14 -18.69 -11.16
C GLY A 33 -12.44 -17.27 -11.64
N ASN A 34 -13.60 -17.06 -12.27
CA ASN A 34 -14.07 -15.73 -12.74
C ASN A 34 -14.46 -14.76 -11.60
N GLY A 35 -13.94 -14.92 -10.39
CA GLY A 35 -14.26 -14.09 -9.22
C GLY A 35 -13.33 -14.31 -8.02
N TYR A 36 -13.60 -13.58 -6.94
CA TYR A 36 -12.73 -13.49 -5.76
C TYR A 36 -13.28 -14.18 -4.49
N THR A 37 -14.48 -14.77 -4.58
CA THR A 37 -15.24 -15.23 -3.41
C THR A 37 -14.55 -16.40 -2.69
N ASN A 38 -13.87 -17.28 -3.42
CA ASN A 38 -13.15 -18.41 -2.84
C ASN A 38 -11.92 -17.96 -2.04
N GLN A 39 -11.20 -16.93 -2.50
CA GLN A 39 -10.07 -16.36 -1.75
C GLN A 39 -10.56 -15.63 -0.49
N VAL A 40 -11.64 -14.85 -0.59
CA VAL A 40 -12.20 -14.15 0.58
C VAL A 40 -12.80 -15.14 1.58
N HIS A 41 -13.46 -16.20 1.13
CA HIS A 41 -13.92 -17.27 2.01
C HIS A 41 -12.75 -17.96 2.72
N HIS A 42 -11.63 -18.17 2.03
CA HIS A 42 -10.40 -18.67 2.64
C HIS A 42 -9.89 -17.72 3.74
N LEU A 43 -9.83 -16.41 3.48
CA LEU A 43 -9.45 -15.40 4.48
C LEU A 43 -10.37 -15.48 5.71
N LEU A 44 -11.68 -15.44 5.51
CA LEU A 44 -12.68 -15.53 6.59
C LEU A 44 -12.47 -16.76 7.49
N LYS A 45 -12.11 -17.91 6.89
CA LYS A 45 -11.98 -19.18 7.62
C LYS A 45 -10.61 -19.38 8.28
N ARG A 46 -9.53 -18.84 7.70
CA ARG A 46 -8.14 -19.13 8.13
C ARG A 46 -7.41 -17.92 8.70
N HIS A 47 -7.89 -16.72 8.41
CA HIS A 47 -7.29 -15.42 8.75
C HIS A 47 -8.40 -14.47 9.21
N PRO A 48 -9.04 -14.69 10.38
CA PRO A 48 -10.15 -13.87 10.83
C PRO A 48 -9.78 -12.38 10.99
N ASP A 49 -8.49 -12.09 11.16
CA ASP A 49 -7.85 -10.78 11.22
C ASP A 49 -7.50 -10.19 9.84
N TYR A 50 -7.96 -10.79 8.74
CA TYR A 50 -7.57 -10.39 7.38
C TYR A 50 -7.83 -8.91 7.05
N GLN A 51 -8.81 -8.27 7.70
CA GLN A 51 -9.08 -6.85 7.51
C GLN A 51 -7.95 -5.97 8.05
N GLU A 52 -7.38 -6.35 9.20
CA GLU A 52 -6.24 -5.66 9.80
C GLU A 52 -4.97 -5.92 8.99
N LEU A 53 -4.78 -7.16 8.51
CA LEU A 53 -3.69 -7.51 7.59
C LEU A 53 -3.79 -6.69 6.30
N ALA A 54 -4.97 -6.59 5.68
CA ALA A 54 -5.18 -5.79 4.49
C ALA A 54 -4.89 -4.31 4.75
N ALA A 55 -5.33 -3.76 5.89
CA ALA A 55 -5.01 -2.40 6.29
C ALA A 55 -3.51 -2.18 6.56
N ALA A 56 -2.83 -3.17 7.12
CA ALA A 56 -1.39 -3.12 7.36
C ALA A 56 -0.60 -3.18 6.04
N VAL A 57 -0.94 -4.07 5.12
CA VAL A 57 -0.34 -4.14 3.79
C VAL A 57 -0.63 -2.87 3.00
N PHE A 58 -1.88 -2.39 3.00
CA PHE A 58 -2.24 -1.13 2.35
C PHE A 58 -1.46 0.07 2.90
N ARG A 59 -1.10 0.07 4.19
CA ARG A 59 -0.24 1.09 4.81
C ARG A 59 1.24 0.89 4.50
N LYS A 60 1.70 -0.35 4.40
CA LYS A 60 3.12 -0.74 4.21
C LYS A 60 3.55 -0.62 2.75
N ASP A 61 2.67 -0.97 1.82
CA ASP A 61 2.87 -0.75 0.40
C ASP A 61 2.81 0.75 0.17
N ARG A 62 4.00 1.36 0.09
CA ARG A 62 4.23 2.74 -0.31
C ARG A 62 3.36 3.02 -1.53
N MET A 63 2.23 3.67 -1.29
CA MET A 63 1.25 3.87 -2.32
C MET A 63 1.92 4.69 -3.42
N PRO A 64 2.02 4.16 -4.66
CA PRO A 64 2.70 4.89 -5.71
C PRO A 64 2.00 6.23 -5.91
N VAL A 65 2.73 7.26 -6.30
CA VAL A 65 2.17 8.61 -6.49
C VAL A 65 1.01 8.59 -7.50
N SER A 66 1.02 7.65 -8.45
CA SER A 66 -0.08 7.37 -9.39
C SER A 66 -1.41 6.99 -8.75
N PHE A 67 -1.43 6.63 -7.46
CA PHE A 67 -2.65 6.33 -6.74
C PHE A 67 -3.60 7.52 -6.67
N CYS A 68 -3.10 8.75 -6.63
CA CYS A 68 -3.94 9.95 -6.57
C CYS A 68 -4.85 10.08 -7.80
N GLU A 69 -4.50 9.46 -8.92
CA GLU A 69 -5.26 9.49 -10.17
C GLU A 69 -6.29 8.36 -10.29
N ARG A 70 -6.34 7.41 -9.34
CA ARG A 70 -7.27 6.28 -9.44
C ARG A 70 -8.72 6.76 -9.36
N PRO A 71 -9.63 6.24 -10.20
CA PRO A 71 -11.04 6.67 -10.20
C PRO A 71 -11.73 6.55 -8.83
N LEU A 72 -11.40 5.51 -8.07
CA LEU A 72 -11.93 5.33 -6.71
C LEU A 72 -11.42 6.40 -5.74
N VAL A 73 -10.18 6.86 -5.89
CA VAL A 73 -9.64 7.94 -5.06
C VAL A 73 -10.36 9.24 -5.39
N ARG A 74 -10.57 9.54 -6.68
CA ARG A 74 -11.34 10.72 -7.09
C ARG A 74 -12.80 10.68 -6.60
N LYS A 75 -13.45 9.51 -6.61
CA LYS A 75 -14.83 9.36 -6.13
C LYS A 75 -14.96 9.58 -4.61
N ASN A 76 -13.91 9.30 -3.85
CA ASN A 76 -13.98 9.28 -2.38
C ASN A 76 -13.19 10.42 -1.71
N ALA A 77 -12.30 11.12 -2.42
CA ALA A 77 -11.53 12.23 -1.91
C ALA A 77 -12.32 13.55 -2.01
N LYS A 78 -12.27 14.36 -0.95
CA LYS A 78 -12.85 15.72 -0.92
C LYS A 78 -12.00 16.76 -1.67
N MET A 79 -10.80 16.38 -2.09
CA MET A 79 -9.83 17.28 -2.72
C MET A 79 -10.04 17.34 -4.23
N GLU A 80 -9.66 18.46 -4.84
CA GLU A 80 -9.58 18.57 -6.30
C GLU A 80 -8.60 17.54 -6.89
N PRO A 81 -8.81 17.08 -8.13
CA PRO A 81 -7.99 16.04 -8.70
C PRO A 81 -6.60 16.61 -8.94
N ILE A 82 -5.60 15.80 -8.65
CA ILE A 82 -4.20 16.15 -8.86
C ILE A 82 -3.57 15.05 -9.69
N SER A 83 -2.77 15.44 -10.68
CA SER A 83 -1.98 14.47 -11.43
C SER A 83 -0.83 13.96 -10.59
N ALA A 84 -0.40 12.73 -10.85
CA ALA A 84 0.73 12.12 -10.18
C ALA A 84 2.00 12.95 -10.36
N ALA A 85 2.20 13.50 -11.57
CA ALA A 85 3.32 14.39 -11.87
C ALA A 85 3.31 15.67 -11.02
N THR A 86 2.13 16.28 -10.83
CA THR A 86 2.00 17.50 -10.01
C THR A 86 2.21 17.19 -8.54
N LEU A 87 1.64 16.09 -8.05
CA LEU A 87 1.84 15.64 -6.67
C LEU A 87 3.31 15.35 -6.39
N GLN A 88 4.01 14.67 -7.31
CA GLN A 88 5.45 14.42 -7.22
C GLN A 88 6.23 15.73 -7.12
N LYS A 89 5.95 16.70 -7.99
CA LYS A 89 6.60 18.02 -7.97
C LYS A 89 6.46 18.72 -6.61
N TYR A 90 5.28 18.65 -5.98
CA TYR A 90 5.08 19.24 -4.66
C TYR A 90 5.78 18.47 -3.55
N LEU A 91 5.84 17.14 -3.63
CA LEU A 91 6.62 16.32 -2.70
C LEU A 91 8.11 16.64 -2.79
N ASP A 92 8.64 16.84 -3.99
CA ASP A 92 10.05 17.22 -4.22
C ASP A 92 10.35 18.61 -3.62
N ALA A 93 9.46 19.58 -3.84
CA ALA A 93 9.59 20.91 -3.27
C ALA A 93 9.52 20.89 -1.73
N LEU A 94 8.59 20.12 -1.16
CA LEU A 94 8.49 19.92 0.29
C LEU A 94 9.75 19.29 0.87
N TYR A 95 10.30 18.28 0.19
CA TYR A 95 11.54 17.63 0.60
C TYR A 95 12.72 18.63 0.61
N GLY A 96 12.81 19.49 -0.41
CA GLY A 96 13.78 20.58 -0.45
C GLY A 96 13.68 21.50 0.78
N LEU A 97 12.46 21.96 1.08
CA LEU A 97 12.21 22.82 2.24
C LEU A 97 12.58 22.13 3.56
N VAL A 98 12.14 20.88 3.77
CA VAL A 98 12.43 20.13 4.99
C VAL A 98 13.94 19.93 5.15
N ARG A 99 14.66 19.68 4.07
CA ARG A 99 16.12 19.55 4.08
C ARG A 99 16.80 20.84 4.53
N GLU A 100 16.38 21.99 4.01
CA GLU A 100 16.92 23.30 4.41
C GLU A 100 16.64 23.62 5.88
N VAL A 101 15.40 23.41 6.33
CA VAL A 101 15.04 23.57 7.74
C VAL A 101 15.86 22.62 8.63
N THR A 102 16.01 21.36 8.23
CA THR A 102 16.81 20.39 8.98
C THR A 102 18.28 20.83 9.06
N ALA A 103 18.86 21.30 7.96
CA ALA A 103 20.24 21.78 7.92
C ALA A 103 20.47 23.00 8.82
N THR A 104 19.48 23.88 8.97
CA THR A 104 19.57 25.07 9.81
C THR A 104 19.22 24.84 11.28
N THR A 105 18.50 23.75 11.59
CA THR A 105 18.04 23.44 12.95
C THR A 105 18.89 22.38 13.64
N LEU A 106 19.69 21.62 12.90
CA LEU A 106 20.58 20.60 13.45
C LEU A 106 21.64 21.24 14.37
N PRO A 107 21.78 20.78 15.63
CA PRO A 107 22.84 21.25 16.51
C PRO A 107 24.21 20.71 16.09
N ASP A 108 25.28 21.37 16.52
CA ASP A 108 26.68 20.95 16.28
C ASP A 108 26.99 19.52 16.78
N LYS A 109 26.21 19.03 17.74
CA LYS A 109 26.30 17.67 18.28
C LYS A 109 24.96 16.98 18.15
N PHE A 110 24.91 15.92 17.34
CA PHE A 110 23.73 15.10 17.13
C PHE A 110 24.11 13.62 16.98
N GLY A 111 23.15 12.74 17.24
CA GLY A 111 23.29 11.30 17.03
C GLY A 111 22.52 10.86 15.78
N ILE A 112 23.06 9.88 15.06
CA ILE A 112 22.39 9.22 13.93
C ILE A 112 22.19 7.75 14.32
N VAL A 113 20.95 7.26 14.22
CA VAL A 113 20.66 5.83 14.35
C VAL A 113 20.42 5.28 12.95
N LEU A 114 21.19 4.25 12.58
CA LEU A 114 21.05 3.54 11.32
C LEU A 114 20.32 2.22 11.61
N ASP A 115 19.13 2.06 11.04
CA ASP A 115 18.39 0.80 11.07
C ASP A 115 18.60 0.08 9.73
N ALA A 116 19.21 -1.11 9.78
CA ALA A 116 19.52 -1.91 8.61
C ALA A 116 18.78 -3.23 8.68
N LEU A 117 18.04 -3.55 7.61
CA LEU A 117 17.37 -4.83 7.40
C LEU A 117 17.98 -5.53 6.20
N THR A 118 18.32 -6.81 6.34
CA THR A 118 18.72 -7.66 5.21
C THR A 118 17.46 -8.23 4.53
N THR A 119 17.33 -7.99 3.23
CA THR A 119 16.25 -8.49 2.37
C THR A 119 16.62 -9.79 1.68
#